data_AF-A0A5B2YWN9-F1
#
_entry.id   AF-A0A5B2YWN9-F1
#
_cell.length_a   1.000
_cell.length_b   1.000
_cell.length_c   1.000
_cell.angle_alpha   90.00
_cell.angle_beta   90.00
_cell.angle_gamma   90.00
#
_symmetry.space_group_name_H-M   'P 1'
#
loop_
_entity.id
_entity.type
_entity.pdbx_description
1 polymer ?
#
loop_
_entity_poly.entity_id
_entity_poly.type
_entity_poly.pdbx_seq_one_letter_code
_entity_poly.pdbx_strand_id
1 'polypeptide(L)'
;MSYLSNVIVFTSNNEFMVRISPSLRKLGMIAITCNKNRMEIEFRGEYYITIHYPKNLDHLPDAVEEEVRLLAPLYESNIQTIRYHIDENLEQIKDALNHIK
;
A
#
# COMPACT_ATOMS: atom_id res chain seq x y z
N MET A 1 -6.26 -27.13 0.25
CA MET A 1 -6.41 -25.92 -0.59
C MET A 1 -6.44 -24.73 0.35
N SER A 2 -5.33 -24.03 0.51
CA SER A 2 -5.24 -22.86 1.40
C SER A 2 -6.05 -21.72 0.79
N TYR A 3 -7.08 -21.23 1.50
CA TYR A 3 -7.79 -19.99 1.19
C TYR A 3 -6.91 -18.78 1.51
N LEU A 4 -5.69 -18.72 0.99
CA LEU A 4 -4.96 -17.47 0.90
C LEU A 4 -5.62 -16.67 -0.22
N SER A 5 -6.61 -15.87 0.17
CA SER A 5 -7.08 -14.76 -0.66
C SER A 5 -5.85 -13.95 -1.08
N ASN A 6 -5.40 -14.10 -2.33
CA ASN A 6 -4.21 -13.41 -2.82
C ASN A 6 -4.31 -11.91 -2.53
N VAL A 7 -3.52 -11.44 -1.55
CA VAL A 7 -3.46 -10.02 -1.18
C VAL A 7 -2.87 -9.22 -2.33
N ILE A 8 -1.95 -9.80 -3.08
CA ILE A 8 -1.31 -9.22 -4.25
C ILE A 8 -2.08 -9.63 -5.52
N VAL A 9 -2.37 -8.66 -6.38
CA VAL A 9 -2.97 -8.87 -7.70
C VAL A 9 -2.10 -8.21 -8.75
N PHE A 10 -1.39 -8.98 -9.57
CA PHE A 10 -0.60 -8.44 -10.68
C PHE A 10 -1.52 -7.89 -11.77
N THR A 11 -1.35 -6.60 -12.10
CA THR A 11 -2.10 -5.91 -13.16
C THR A 11 -1.32 -5.90 -14.47
N SER A 12 0.01 -5.93 -14.39
CA SER A 12 0.92 -6.05 -15.54
C SER A 12 2.25 -6.70 -15.13
N ASN A 13 3.22 -6.79 -16.06
CA ASN A 13 4.57 -7.27 -15.74
C ASN A 13 5.37 -6.34 -14.82
N ASN A 14 4.94 -5.08 -14.70
CA ASN A 14 5.67 -4.03 -14.00
C ASN A 14 4.88 -3.43 -12.83
N GLU A 15 3.67 -3.95 -12.58
CA GLU A 15 2.73 -3.38 -11.62
C GLU A 15 1.87 -4.46 -10.97
N PHE A 16 1.59 -4.28 -9.68
CA PHE A 16 0.62 -5.05 -8.93
C PHE A 16 -0.18 -4.14 -7.99
N MET A 17 -1.34 -4.63 -7.57
CA MET A 17 -2.17 -3.99 -6.55
C MET A 17 -2.14 -4.78 -5.25
N VAL A 18 -2.17 -4.07 -4.13
CA VAL A 18 -2.40 -4.64 -2.80
C VAL A 18 -3.88 -4.52 -2.49
N ARG A 19 -4.53 -5.64 -2.18
CA ARG A 19 -5.95 -5.66 -1.81
C ARG A 19 -6.15 -4.88 -0.52
N ILE A 20 -7.05 -3.91 -0.58
CA ILE A 20 -7.44 -3.11 0.57
C ILE A 20 -8.53 -3.78 1.39
N SER A 21 -8.38 -3.72 2.72
CA SER A 21 -9.38 -4.24 3.66
C SER A 21 -10.67 -3.38 3.65
N PRO A 22 -11.79 -3.90 4.16
CA PRO A 22 -13.02 -3.12 4.31
C PRO A 22 -12.81 -1.86 5.18
N SER A 23 -11.92 -1.91 6.16
CA SER A 23 -11.58 -0.75 7.01
C SER A 23 -10.94 0.37 6.18
N LEU A 24 -9.97 0.03 5.32
CA LEU A 24 -9.34 1.00 4.41
C LEU A 24 -10.35 1.60 3.42
N ARG A 25 -11.28 0.79 2.91
CA ARG A 25 -12.36 1.29 2.03
C ARG A 25 -13.26 2.31 2.73
N LYS A 26 -13.53 2.13 4.02
CA LYS A 26 -14.31 3.10 4.82
C LYS A 26 -13.56 4.42 5.03
N LEU A 27 -12.22 4.40 4.99
CA LEU A 27 -11.39 5.61 4.99
C LEU A 27 -11.39 6.34 3.63
N GLY A 28 -12.06 5.78 2.63
CA GLY A 28 -12.11 6.36 1.29
C GLY A 28 -11.01 5.87 0.36
N MET A 29 -10.15 4.92 0.77
CA MET A 29 -9.17 4.33 -0.15
C MET A 29 -9.86 3.50 -1.23
N ILE A 30 -9.35 3.63 -2.46
CA ILE A 30 -9.82 2.93 -3.65
C ILE A 30 -8.83 1.84 -4.03
N ALA A 31 -7.54 2.18 -4.07
CA ALA A 31 -6.48 1.29 -4.53
C ALA A 31 -5.16 1.55 -3.81
N ILE A 32 -4.35 0.50 -3.73
CA ILE A 32 -2.92 0.60 -3.44
C ILE A 32 -2.21 -0.06 -4.62
N THR A 33 -1.51 0.73 -5.41
CA THR A 33 -0.82 0.28 -6.63
C THR A 33 0.68 0.36 -6.41
N CYS A 34 1.41 -0.66 -6.83
CA CYS A 34 2.85 -0.77 -6.62
C CYS A 34 3.53 -1.08 -7.95
N ASN A 35 4.63 -0.39 -8.23
CA ASN A 35 5.55 -0.72 -9.32
C ASN A 35 6.98 -0.83 -8.77
N LYS A 36 8.02 -0.88 -9.60
CA LYS A 36 9.42 -0.99 -9.10
C LYS A 36 9.91 0.20 -8.30
N ASN A 37 9.36 1.38 -8.54
CA ASN A 37 9.93 2.65 -8.08
C ASN A 37 9.17 3.22 -6.89
N ARG A 38 7.87 2.92 -6.78
CA ARG A 38 6.99 3.53 -5.79
C ARG A 38 5.71 2.72 -5.56
N MET A 39 5.09 3.02 -4.42
CA MET A 39 3.71 2.69 -4.09
C MET A 39 2.85 3.95 -4.25
N GLU A 40 1.62 3.79 -4.71
CA GLU A 40 0.61 4.83 -4.85
C GLU A 40 -0.64 4.41 -4.07
N ILE A 41 -1.14 5.27 -3.21
CA ILE A 41 -2.40 5.08 -2.50
C ILE A 41 -3.43 6.05 -3.08
N GLU A 42 -4.44 5.50 -3.73
CA GLU A 42 -5.56 6.26 -4.29
C GLU A 42 -6.72 6.34 -3.29
N PHE A 43 -7.29 7.54 -3.17
CA PHE A 43 -8.49 7.79 -2.39
C PHE A 43 -9.60 8.42 -3.23
N ARG A 44 -10.83 8.33 -2.73
CA ARG A 44 -12.00 8.98 -3.31
C ARG A 44 -11.81 10.49 -3.37
N GLY A 45 -12.04 11.07 -4.55
CA GLY A 45 -11.86 12.51 -4.79
C GLY A 45 -10.57 12.87 -5.53
N GLU A 46 -9.99 11.93 -6.30
CA GLU A 46 -8.84 12.13 -7.20
C GLU A 46 -7.55 12.61 -6.50
N TYR A 47 -7.35 12.23 -5.24
CA TYR A 47 -6.07 12.44 -4.56
C TYR A 47 -5.30 11.13 -4.43
N TYR A 48 -4.01 11.21 -4.76
CA TYR A 48 -3.07 10.11 -4.74
C TYR A 48 -1.91 10.47 -3.81
N ILE A 49 -1.49 9.53 -2.99
CA ILE A 49 -0.30 9.66 -2.16
C ILE A 49 0.76 8.78 -2.78
N THR A 50 1.86 9.39 -3.22
CA THR A 50 2.99 8.67 -3.79
C THR A 50 4.02 8.42 -2.71
N ILE A 51 4.35 7.15 -2.46
CA ILE A 51 5.36 6.73 -1.49
C ILE A 51 6.54 6.11 -2.24
N HIS A 52 7.69 6.76 -2.18
CA HIS A 52 8.93 6.20 -2.69
C HIS A 52 9.43 5.10 -1.75
N TYR A 53 9.89 3.98 -2.33
CA TYR A 53 10.39 2.89 -1.49
C TYR A 53 11.63 3.31 -0.72
N PRO A 54 11.68 3.07 0.60
CA PRO A 54 12.89 3.27 1.38
C PRO A 54 13.99 2.31 0.93
N LYS A 55 15.26 2.67 1.18
CA LYS A 55 16.41 1.80 0.85
C LYS A 55 16.31 0.42 1.49
N ASN A 56 15.81 0.37 2.72
CA ASN A 56 15.40 -0.87 3.37
C ASN A 56 13.87 -0.94 3.39
N LEU A 57 13.30 -1.91 2.67
CA LEU A 57 11.86 -2.13 2.58
C LEU A 57 11.21 -2.46 3.94
N ASP A 58 11.97 -2.87 4.95
CA ASP A 58 11.44 -3.04 6.32
C ASP A 58 10.83 -1.74 6.87
N HIS A 59 11.28 -0.57 6.40
CA HIS A 59 10.77 0.74 6.80
C HIS A 59 9.61 1.24 5.93
N LEU A 60 9.09 0.42 5.01
CA LEU A 60 7.98 0.82 4.16
C LEU A 60 6.72 1.23 4.96
N PRO A 61 6.30 0.54 6.03
CA PRO A 61 5.16 0.97 6.82
C PRO A 61 5.34 2.38 7.41
N ASP A 62 6.56 2.69 7.87
CA ASP A 62 6.89 4.01 8.45
C ASP A 62 6.91 5.10 7.37
N ALA A 63 7.47 4.80 6.19
CA ALA A 63 7.43 5.72 5.04
C ALA A 63 5.98 6.02 4.58
N VAL A 64 5.10 5.01 4.64
CA VAL A 64 3.67 5.20 4.36
C VAL A 64 3.01 6.10 5.40
N GLU A 65 3.30 5.89 6.69
CA GLU A 65 2.79 6.76 7.76
C GLU A 65 3.22 8.22 7.54
N GLU A 66 4.49 8.47 7.26
CA GLU A 66 5.04 9.80 7.05
C GLU A 66 4.36 10.52 5.88
N GLU A 67 4.31 9.89 4.69
CA GLU A 67 3.71 10.49 3.50
C GLU A 67 2.20 10.71 3.67
N VAL A 68 1.50 9.77 4.28
CA VAL A 68 0.06 9.90 4.55
C VAL A 68 -0.21 11.04 5.54
N ARG A 69 0.60 11.18 6.60
CA ARG A 69 0.47 12.27 7.58
C ARG A 69 0.72 13.63 6.94
N LEU A 70 1.65 13.72 5.99
CA LEU A 70 1.99 14.97 5.32
C LEU A 70 0.93 15.38 4.28
N LEU A 71 0.36 14.43 3.55
CA LEU A 71 -0.41 14.71 2.35
C LEU A 71 -1.92 14.48 2.49
N ALA A 72 -2.37 13.72 3.49
CA ALA A 72 -3.79 13.42 3.69
C ALA A 72 -4.36 14.09 4.95
N PRO A 73 -5.57 14.69 4.87
CA PRO A 73 -6.26 15.23 6.03
C PRO A 73 -6.94 14.11 6.84
N LEU A 74 -6.17 13.13 7.30
CA LEU A 74 -6.64 11.98 8.08
C LEU A 74 -6.31 12.13 9.56
N TYR A 75 -7.19 11.62 10.42
CA TYR A 75 -6.90 11.46 11.85
C TYR A 75 -5.80 10.42 12.05
N GLU A 76 -5.00 10.59 13.10
CA GLU A 76 -3.86 9.70 13.43
C GLU A 76 -4.26 8.21 13.48
N SER A 77 -5.42 7.88 14.06
CA SER A 77 -5.92 6.49 14.10
C SER A 77 -6.13 5.87 12.71
N ASN A 78 -6.50 6.68 11.72
CA ASN A 78 -6.69 6.24 10.34
C ASN A 78 -5.34 6.00 9.67
N ILE A 79 -4.35 6.87 9.94
CA ILE A 79 -2.98 6.71 9.45
C ILE A 79 -2.38 5.41 9.99
N GLN A 80 -2.53 5.15 11.29
CA GLN A 80 -2.06 3.90 11.91
C GLN A 80 -2.75 2.66 11.33
N THR A 81 -4.03 2.77 10.94
CA THR A 81 -4.74 1.67 10.24
C THR A 81 -4.12 1.38 8.87
N ILE A 82 -3.72 2.41 8.13
CA ILE A 82 -3.05 2.26 6.83
C ILE A 82 -1.67 1.64 7.02
N ARG A 83 -0.87 2.18 7.94
CA ARG A 83 0.46 1.65 8.29
C ARG A 83 0.39 0.17 8.66
N TYR A 84 -0.52 -0.19 9.55
CA TYR A 84 -0.70 -1.56 10.00
C TYR A 84 -1.08 -2.51 8.85
N HIS A 85 -1.97 -2.08 7.95
CA HIS A 85 -2.32 -2.88 6.77
C HIS A 85 -1.11 -3.12 5.85
N ILE A 86 -0.20 -2.16 5.70
CA ILE A 86 1.03 -2.35 4.93
C ILE A 86 1.99 -3.29 5.67
N ASP A 87 2.16 -3.11 6.96
CA ASP A 87 3.01 -3.95 7.82
C ASP A 87 2.58 -5.43 7.79
N GLU A 88 1.29 -5.71 7.96
CA GLU A 88 0.73 -7.08 7.89
C GLU A 88 0.98 -7.78 6.55
N ASN A 89 1.18 -7.01 5.47
CA ASN A 89 1.32 -7.54 4.12
C ASN A 89 2.72 -7.28 3.53
N LEU A 90 3.67 -6.86 4.38
CA LEU A 90 4.97 -6.38 3.94
C LEU A 90 5.78 -7.44 3.19
N GLU A 91 5.78 -8.68 3.70
CA GLU A 91 6.52 -9.78 3.07
C GLU A 91 5.97 -10.10 1.68
N GLN A 92 4.64 -10.15 1.52
CA GLN A 92 4.02 -10.37 0.21
C GLN A 92 4.31 -9.21 -0.76
N ILE A 93 4.40 -7.97 -0.28
CA ILE A 93 4.78 -6.81 -1.07
C ILE A 93 6.24 -6.92 -1.53
N LYS A 94 7.17 -7.27 -0.63
CA LYS A 94 8.59 -7.48 -0.95
C LYS A 94 8.76 -8.58 -2.01
N ASP A 95 8.09 -9.70 -1.81
CA ASP A 95 8.10 -10.81 -2.76
C ASP A 95 7.58 -10.33 -4.13
N ALA A 96 6.45 -9.64 -4.18
CA ALA A 96 5.89 -9.13 -5.43
C ALA A 96 6.82 -8.14 -6.15
N LEU A 97 7.50 -7.25 -5.42
CA LEU A 97 8.48 -6.31 -5.98
C LEU A 97 9.67 -7.02 -6.64
N ASN A 98 10.08 -8.18 -6.11
CA ASN A 98 11.15 -8.98 -6.71
C ASN A 98 10.72 -9.70 -8.01
N HIS A 99 9.41 -9.84 -8.26
CA HIS A 99 8.87 -10.55 -9.43
C HIS A 99 8.54 -9.63 -10.61
N ILE A 100 8.40 -8.32 -10.39
CA ILE A 100 8.12 -7.34 -11.45
C ILE A 100 9.41 -6.88 -12.15
N LYS A 101 9.30 -6.48 -13.43
CA LYS A 101 10.44 -6.12 -14.30
C LYS A 101 10.77 -4.64 -14.30
#